data_AF-A0A1V5LNH5-F1
#
_entry.id   AF-A0A1V5LNH5-F1
#
_cell.length_a   1.000
_cell.length_b   1.000
_cell.length_c   1.000
_cell.angle_alpha   90.00
_cell.angle_beta   90.00
_cell.angle_gamma   90.00
#
_symmetry.space_group_name_H-M   'P 1'
#
loop_
_entity.id
_entity.type
_entity.pdbx_description
1 polymer ?
#
loop_
_entity_poly.entity_id
_entity_poly.type
_entity_poly.pdbx_seq_one_letter_code
_entity_poly.pdbx_strand_id
1 'polypeptide(L)'
;MRQLGRLGLNILTIDSPEDPLWAEIGNGKAGKELLRAAEAASMLLNVDLADTTLAGALLIAWKGRAVWSLDLAAAAVMPGAVARRLADGKTMALLRCRPEDDPGGLLELAAQLPSDRIHISVLGSPEPRELKRMEGFVSTLHSLTAAKMGREESYKQMEKWCGRNIRRILQP
;
A
#
# COMPACT_ATOMS: atom_id res chain seq x y z
N MET A 1 -24.54 -15.06 8.54
CA MET A 1 -23.39 -14.42 7.85
C MET A 1 -23.70 -13.85 6.45
N ARG A 2 -24.59 -14.44 5.62
CA ARG A 2 -25.11 -13.76 4.38
C ARG A 2 -25.72 -12.36 4.63
N GLN A 3 -25.99 -12.00 5.88
CA GLN A 3 -26.51 -10.69 6.27
C GLN A 3 -25.44 -9.58 6.26
N LEU A 4 -24.16 -9.84 6.54
CA LEU A 4 -23.14 -8.77 6.59
C LEU A 4 -22.86 -8.17 5.21
N GLY A 5 -22.69 -9.00 4.17
CA GLY A 5 -22.58 -8.52 2.80
C GLY A 5 -23.86 -7.81 2.30
N ARG A 6 -25.03 -8.16 2.84
CA ARG A 6 -26.29 -7.45 2.56
C ARG A 6 -26.39 -6.08 3.25
N LEU A 7 -25.60 -5.85 4.30
CA LEU A 7 -25.49 -4.56 4.98
C LEU A 7 -24.43 -3.64 4.33
N GLY A 8 -23.80 -4.07 3.23
CA GLY A 8 -22.75 -3.31 2.55
C GLY A 8 -21.38 -3.38 3.23
N LEU A 9 -21.20 -4.27 4.20
CA LEU A 9 -19.90 -4.52 4.84
C LEU A 9 -19.02 -5.32 3.88
N ASN A 10 -18.06 -4.63 3.26
CA ASN A 10 -17.26 -5.18 2.18
C ASN A 10 -15.77 -5.27 2.51
N ILE A 11 -15.33 -4.84 3.70
CA ILE A 11 -13.92 -4.83 4.09
C ILE A 11 -13.79 -5.38 5.51
N LEU A 12 -12.87 -6.33 5.70
CA LEU A 12 -12.40 -6.79 7.00
C LEU A 12 -11.00 -6.22 7.19
N THR A 13 -10.82 -5.31 8.15
CA THR A 13 -9.50 -4.76 8.50
C THR A 13 -8.93 -5.48 9.72
N ILE A 14 -7.65 -5.83 9.64
CA ILE A 14 -6.86 -6.35 10.76
C ILE A 14 -5.66 -5.43 10.93
N ASP A 15 -5.62 -4.67 12.02
CA ASP A 15 -4.67 -3.58 12.28
C ASP A 15 -3.90 -3.72 13.60
N SER A 16 -4.29 -4.66 14.47
CA SER A 16 -3.61 -4.94 15.73
C SER A 16 -2.96 -6.33 15.74
N PRO A 17 -1.63 -6.42 15.92
CA PRO A 17 -0.96 -7.71 16.09
C PRO A 17 -1.24 -8.35 17.46
N GLU A 18 -1.72 -7.56 18.42
CA GLU A 18 -2.03 -8.00 19.80
C GLU A 18 -3.47 -8.48 19.96
N ASP A 19 -4.29 -8.40 18.90
CA ASP A 19 -5.67 -8.86 18.95
C ASP A 19 -5.69 -10.37 19.28
N PRO A 20 -6.38 -10.77 20.37
CA PRO A 20 -6.49 -12.17 20.80
C PRO A 20 -7.05 -13.10 19.72
N LEU A 21 -7.82 -12.58 18.76
CA LEU A 21 -8.32 -13.35 17.61
C LEU A 21 -7.18 -13.88 16.72
N TRP A 22 -6.04 -13.19 16.71
CA TRP A 22 -4.91 -13.44 15.83
C TRP A 22 -3.64 -13.87 16.57
N ALA A 23 -3.63 -13.82 17.92
CA ALA A 23 -2.49 -14.13 18.78
C ALA A 23 -1.83 -15.50 18.51
N GLU A 24 -2.59 -16.50 18.09
CA GLU A 24 -2.06 -17.76 17.55
C GLU A 24 -1.76 -17.61 16.04
N ILE A 25 -0.95 -16.63 15.63
CA ILE A 25 -0.52 -16.38 14.23
C ILE A 25 -1.67 -16.63 13.21
N GLY A 26 -2.81 -15.96 13.40
CA GLY A 26 -3.97 -16.06 12.52
C GLY A 26 -4.69 -17.43 12.48
N ASN A 27 -4.37 -18.34 13.40
CA ASN A 27 -4.84 -19.74 13.43
C ASN A 27 -5.73 -20.12 14.61
N GLY A 28 -6.04 -19.19 15.51
CA GLY A 28 -7.03 -19.41 16.56
C GLY A 28 -8.39 -19.79 15.95
N LYS A 29 -9.13 -20.68 16.62
CA LYS A 29 -10.42 -21.19 16.11
C LYS A 29 -11.39 -20.05 15.73
N ALA A 30 -11.48 -19.02 16.57
CA ALA A 30 -12.33 -17.85 16.34
C ALA A 30 -11.86 -17.03 15.13
N GLY A 31 -10.55 -16.74 15.01
CA GLY A 31 -9.99 -16.02 13.86
C GLY A 31 -10.21 -16.76 12.52
N LYS A 32 -10.03 -18.09 12.51
CA LYS A 32 -10.32 -18.94 11.35
C LYS A 32 -11.79 -18.89 10.93
N GLU A 33 -12.70 -18.96 11.90
CA GLU A 33 -14.14 -18.89 11.64
C GLU A 33 -14.52 -17.51 11.08
N LEU A 34 -13.94 -16.43 11.62
CA LEU A 34 -14.13 -15.08 11.12
C LEU A 34 -13.62 -14.90 9.68
N LEU A 35 -12.40 -15.35 9.38
CA LEU A 35 -11.85 -15.30 8.02
C LEU A 35 -12.73 -16.07 7.03
N ARG A 36 -13.11 -17.32 7.36
CA ARG A 36 -14.01 -18.11 6.50
C ARG A 36 -15.34 -17.43 6.26
N ALA A 37 -15.89 -16.77 7.27
CA ALA A 37 -17.17 -16.11 7.14
C ALA A 37 -17.07 -14.81 6.31
N ALA A 38 -15.96 -14.07 6.42
CA ALA A 38 -15.66 -12.92 5.58
C ALA A 38 -15.42 -13.33 4.11
N GLU A 39 -14.73 -14.44 3.88
CA GLU A 39 -14.57 -15.04 2.54
C GLU A 39 -15.93 -15.41 1.93
N ALA A 40 -16.78 -16.09 2.69
CA ALA A 40 -18.14 -16.46 2.25
C ALA A 40 -19.04 -15.25 1.96
N ALA A 41 -18.70 -14.08 2.52
CA ALA A 41 -19.36 -12.81 2.27
C ALA A 41 -18.68 -11.99 1.14
N SER A 42 -17.65 -12.52 0.48
CA SER A 42 -16.88 -11.84 -0.58
C SER A 42 -16.28 -10.49 -0.14
N MET A 43 -15.91 -10.38 1.12
CA MET A 43 -15.26 -9.17 1.64
C MET A 43 -13.84 -9.03 1.07
N LEU A 44 -13.32 -7.81 1.04
CA LEU A 44 -11.91 -7.51 0.85
C LEU A 44 -11.20 -7.63 2.20
N LEU A 45 -10.08 -8.34 2.26
CA LEU A 45 -9.23 -8.32 3.45
C LEU A 45 -8.26 -7.13 3.36
N ASN A 46 -8.25 -6.26 4.37
CA ASN A 46 -7.22 -5.26 4.55
C ASN A 46 -6.34 -5.66 5.75
N VAL A 47 -5.11 -6.05 5.48
CA VAL A 47 -4.11 -6.29 6.52
C VAL A 47 -3.34 -5.01 6.71
N ASP A 48 -3.52 -4.33 7.83
CA ASP A 48 -2.82 -3.09 8.18
C ASP A 48 -1.80 -3.36 9.30
N LEU A 49 -0.89 -4.30 9.03
CA LEU A 49 0.10 -4.80 9.97
C LEU A 49 1.51 -4.65 9.39
N ALA A 50 2.39 -4.02 10.15
CA ALA A 50 3.83 -4.02 9.86
C ALA A 50 4.49 -5.38 10.16
N ASP A 51 3.89 -6.20 11.04
CA ASP A 51 4.36 -7.56 11.33
C ASP A 51 4.20 -8.49 10.12
N THR A 52 5.32 -8.75 9.44
CA THR A 52 5.37 -9.61 8.25
C THR A 52 5.02 -11.08 8.51
N THR A 53 5.18 -11.55 9.74
CA THR A 53 4.92 -12.94 10.12
C THR A 53 3.41 -13.14 10.21
N LEU A 54 2.73 -12.30 11.00
CA LEU A 54 1.28 -12.37 11.13
C LEU A 54 0.58 -12.00 9.82
N ALA A 55 0.99 -10.89 9.18
CA ALA A 55 0.46 -10.51 7.88
C ALA A 55 0.63 -11.64 6.85
N GLY A 56 1.81 -12.27 6.85
CA GLY A 56 2.08 -13.39 5.98
C GLY A 56 1.18 -14.60 6.22
N ALA A 57 0.92 -14.94 7.48
CA ALA A 57 0.02 -16.04 7.82
C ALA A 57 -1.43 -15.75 7.45
N LEU A 58 -1.92 -14.54 7.68
CA LEU A 58 -3.26 -14.10 7.30
C LEU A 58 -3.44 -14.15 5.77
N LEU A 59 -2.47 -13.64 5.01
CA LEU A 59 -2.51 -13.64 3.55
C LEU A 59 -2.43 -15.06 2.97
N ILE A 60 -1.68 -15.98 3.60
CA ILE A 60 -1.68 -17.40 3.20
C ILE A 60 -3.03 -18.06 3.46
N ALA A 61 -3.64 -17.77 4.61
CA ALA A 61 -4.93 -18.35 5.00
C ALA A 61 -6.09 -17.82 4.14
N TRP A 62 -5.96 -16.60 3.62
CA TRP A 62 -6.97 -15.90 2.85
C TRP A 62 -7.03 -16.34 1.38
N LYS A 63 -8.21 -16.75 0.93
CA LYS A 63 -8.43 -17.20 -0.46
C LYS A 63 -8.89 -16.10 -1.40
N GLY A 64 -9.44 -15.01 -0.85
CA GLY A 64 -9.99 -13.87 -1.58
C GLY A 64 -8.95 -12.85 -2.03
N ARG A 65 -9.42 -11.64 -2.38
CA ARG A 65 -8.55 -10.49 -2.68
C ARG A 65 -8.12 -9.80 -1.39
N ALA A 66 -6.89 -9.30 -1.33
CA ALA A 66 -6.37 -8.63 -0.16
C ALA A 66 -5.63 -7.33 -0.52
N VAL A 67 -5.63 -6.40 0.42
CA VAL A 67 -4.75 -5.24 0.47
C VAL A 67 -3.85 -5.42 1.69
N TRP A 68 -2.55 -5.27 1.50
CA TRP A 68 -1.59 -5.17 2.60
C TRP A 68 -1.12 -3.72 2.70
N SER A 69 -1.59 -3.04 3.74
CA SER A 69 -1.27 -1.65 4.04
C SER A 69 0.00 -1.57 4.87
N LEU A 70 0.97 -0.78 4.41
CA LEU A 70 2.30 -0.63 5.02
C LEU A 70 2.74 0.82 4.92
N ASP A 71 3.39 1.34 5.96
CA ASP A 71 4.16 2.58 5.83
C ASP A 71 5.33 2.37 4.87
N LEU A 72 5.67 3.41 4.09
CA LEU A 72 6.73 3.33 3.07
C LEU A 72 8.07 2.86 3.69
N ALA A 73 8.44 3.42 4.83
CA ALA A 73 9.64 3.04 5.56
C ALA A 73 9.64 1.55 5.96
N ALA A 74 8.49 1.03 6.40
CA ALA A 74 8.35 -0.38 6.75
C ALA A 74 8.51 -1.26 5.51
N ALA A 75 7.86 -0.93 4.39
CA ALA A 75 8.00 -1.70 3.16
C ALA A 75 9.45 -1.71 2.64
N ALA A 76 10.14 -0.57 2.69
CA ALA A 76 11.49 -0.39 2.14
C ALA A 76 12.55 -1.28 2.82
N VAL A 77 12.38 -1.63 4.10
CA VAL A 77 13.33 -2.50 4.81
C VAL A 77 13.09 -4.01 4.56
N MET A 78 12.02 -4.38 3.85
CA MET A 78 11.63 -5.78 3.62
C MET A 78 11.11 -6.08 2.21
N PRO A 79 11.76 -5.60 1.14
CA PRO A 79 11.24 -5.71 -0.22
C PRO A 79 11.03 -7.16 -0.66
N GLY A 80 11.91 -8.09 -0.26
CA GLY A 80 11.75 -9.51 -0.57
C GLY A 80 10.59 -10.21 0.15
N ALA A 81 10.17 -9.71 1.33
CA ALA A 81 8.96 -10.21 1.99
C ALA A 81 7.72 -9.70 1.26
N VAL A 82 7.68 -8.40 0.93
CA VAL A 82 6.60 -7.78 0.16
C VAL A 82 6.44 -8.47 -1.20
N ALA A 83 7.53 -8.63 -1.96
CA ALA A 83 7.53 -9.27 -3.27
C ALA A 83 6.91 -10.68 -3.24
N ARG A 84 7.32 -11.50 -2.26
CA ARG A 84 6.78 -12.86 -2.08
C ARG A 84 5.29 -12.87 -1.82
N ARG A 85 4.74 -11.86 -1.13
CA ARG A 85 3.29 -11.75 -0.85
C ARG A 85 2.48 -11.25 -2.03
N LEU A 86 3.09 -10.48 -2.93
CA LEU A 86 2.42 -9.99 -4.14
C LEU A 86 2.46 -10.99 -5.30
N ALA A 87 3.31 -12.02 -5.22
CA ALA A 87 3.56 -12.98 -6.31
C ALA A 87 2.33 -13.82 -6.71
N ASP A 88 1.36 -14.03 -5.82
CA ASP A 88 0.17 -14.83 -6.09
C ASP A 88 -0.93 -14.07 -6.87
N GLY A 89 -0.76 -12.76 -7.06
CA GLY A 89 -1.69 -11.90 -7.79
C GLY A 89 -3.04 -11.66 -7.10
N LYS A 90 -3.20 -12.02 -5.83
CA LYS A 90 -4.42 -11.75 -5.04
C LYS A 90 -4.26 -10.57 -4.10
N THR A 91 -3.02 -10.26 -3.75
CA THR A 91 -2.66 -9.20 -2.83
C THR A 91 -2.18 -7.96 -3.61
N MET A 92 -2.56 -6.78 -3.13
CA MET A 92 -1.95 -5.50 -3.53
C MET A 92 -1.33 -4.85 -2.30
N ALA A 93 -0.17 -4.23 -2.45
CA ALA A 93 0.43 -3.41 -1.42
C ALA A 93 -0.13 -1.98 -1.50
N LEU A 94 -0.64 -1.46 -0.39
CA LEU A 94 -0.96 -0.06 -0.22
C LEU A 94 0.15 0.59 0.61
N LEU A 95 1.01 1.35 -0.05
CA LEU A 95 2.10 2.09 0.57
C LEU A 95 1.55 3.42 1.09
N ARG A 96 1.53 3.55 2.41
CA ARG A 96 1.23 4.77 3.15
C ARG A 96 2.48 5.63 3.15
N CYS A 97 2.45 6.71 2.39
CA CYS A 97 3.54 7.65 2.22
C CYS A 97 3.17 8.98 2.86
N ARG A 98 4.10 9.61 3.56
CA ARG A 98 3.98 10.96 4.07
C ARG A 98 4.80 11.94 3.23
N PRO A 99 4.45 13.24 3.19
CA PRO A 99 5.20 14.26 2.46
C PRO A 99 6.70 14.33 2.83
N GLU A 100 7.04 13.94 4.05
CA GLU A 100 8.41 13.92 4.57
C GLU A 100 9.18 12.63 4.30
N ASP A 101 8.53 11.59 3.75
CA ASP A 101 9.20 10.32 3.48
C ASP A 101 10.25 10.45 2.36
N ASP A 102 11.30 9.64 2.46
CA ASP A 102 12.33 9.57 1.43
C ASP A 102 11.77 8.91 0.15
N PRO A 103 11.72 9.63 -0.98
CA PRO A 103 11.30 9.05 -2.26
C PRO A 103 12.22 7.93 -2.76
N GLY A 104 13.47 7.84 -2.28
CA GLY A 104 14.40 6.76 -2.63
C GLY A 104 13.84 5.37 -2.35
N GLY A 105 13.25 5.17 -1.17
CA GLY A 105 12.63 3.89 -0.80
C GLY A 105 11.48 3.47 -1.73
N LEU A 106 10.74 4.44 -2.27
CA LEU A 106 9.68 4.16 -3.25
C LEU A 106 10.25 3.68 -4.59
N LEU A 107 11.35 4.28 -5.05
CA LEU A 107 12.05 3.85 -6.26
C LEU A 107 12.58 2.43 -6.12
N GLU A 108 13.22 2.13 -5.00
CA GLU A 108 13.77 0.80 -4.70
C GLU A 108 12.68 -0.28 -4.67
N LEU A 109 11.54 0.02 -4.05
CA LEU A 109 10.39 -0.87 -4.02
C LEU A 109 9.78 -1.06 -5.41
N ALA A 110 9.61 0.02 -6.19
CA ALA A 110 9.05 -0.06 -7.53
C ALA A 110 9.94 -0.85 -8.50
N ALA A 111 11.26 -0.88 -8.30
CA ALA A 111 12.17 -1.70 -9.09
C ALA A 111 12.07 -3.21 -8.77
N GLN A 112 11.63 -3.56 -7.56
CA GLN A 112 11.62 -4.95 -7.06
C GLN A 112 10.23 -5.59 -7.05
N LEU A 113 9.18 -4.76 -7.06
CA LEU A 113 7.80 -5.21 -6.89
C LEU A 113 7.01 -5.11 -8.20
N PRO A 114 6.01 -5.98 -8.41
CA PRO A 114 5.14 -5.91 -9.58
C PRO A 114 4.34 -4.60 -9.58
N SER A 115 4.56 -3.77 -10.61
CA SER A 115 4.05 -2.40 -10.67
C SER A 115 2.52 -2.26 -10.80
N ASP A 116 1.80 -3.35 -11.10
CA ASP A 116 0.34 -3.42 -11.10
C ASP A 116 -0.23 -3.73 -9.70
N ARG A 117 0.64 -3.98 -8.71
CA ARG A 117 0.29 -4.38 -7.34
C ARG A 117 0.72 -3.39 -6.28
N ILE A 118 1.29 -2.26 -6.66
CA ILE A 118 1.66 -1.18 -5.74
C ILE A 118 0.66 -0.04 -5.91
N HIS A 119 -0.02 0.29 -4.81
CA HIS A 119 -0.84 1.49 -4.68
C HIS A 119 -0.19 2.42 -3.67
N ILE A 120 -0.31 3.72 -3.90
CA ILE A 120 0.29 4.74 -3.06
C ILE A 120 -0.84 5.57 -2.46
N SER A 121 -0.83 5.70 -1.14
CA SER A 121 -1.69 6.61 -0.38
C SER A 121 -0.81 7.69 0.24
N VAL A 122 -1.10 8.95 -0.06
CA VAL A 122 -0.42 10.07 0.59
C VAL A 122 -1.20 10.43 1.85
N LEU A 123 -0.56 10.28 3.01
CA LEU A 123 -1.11 10.60 4.33
C LEU A 123 -0.68 12.00 4.76
N GLY A 124 -1.59 12.69 5.45
CA GLY A 124 -1.36 14.06 5.92
C GLY A 124 -1.59 15.09 4.81
N SER A 125 -2.17 16.22 5.18
CA SER A 125 -2.13 17.42 4.33
C SER A 125 -0.85 18.15 4.70
N PRO A 126 0.11 18.30 3.77
CA PRO A 126 1.35 18.99 4.10
C PRO A 126 1.02 20.41 4.50
N GLU A 127 1.60 20.88 5.60
CA GLU A 127 1.50 22.30 5.89
C GLU A 127 2.13 23.11 4.72
N PRO A 128 1.71 24.36 4.47
CA PRO A 128 2.24 25.16 3.36
C PRO A 128 3.78 25.24 3.31
N ARG A 129 4.43 25.16 4.48
CA ARG A 129 5.91 25.13 4.61
C ARG A 129 6.55 23.80 4.21
N GLU A 130 5.80 22.71 4.20
CA GLU A 130 6.23 21.34 3.85
C GLU A 130 5.93 20.98 2.39
N LEU A 131 5.16 21.82 1.68
CA LEU A 131 4.91 21.68 0.25
C LEU A 131 6.21 21.56 -0.57
N LYS A 132 7.30 22.24 -0.17
CA LYS A 132 8.62 22.09 -0.82
C LYS A 132 9.20 20.69 -0.69
N ARG A 133 8.85 19.92 0.34
CA ARG A 133 9.29 18.51 0.49
C ARG A 133 8.51 17.58 -0.42
N MET A 134 7.26 17.93 -0.75
CA MET A 134 6.49 17.21 -1.78
C MET A 134 7.08 17.31 -3.18
N GLU A 135 7.87 18.35 -3.52
CA GLU A 135 8.50 18.46 -4.85
C GLU A 135 9.31 17.20 -5.19
N GLY A 136 10.09 16.67 -4.25
CA GLY A 136 10.86 15.44 -4.43
C GLY A 136 9.97 14.22 -4.60
N PHE A 137 8.94 14.08 -3.76
CA PHE A 137 8.01 12.96 -3.81
C PHE A 137 7.20 12.93 -5.12
N VAL A 138 6.67 14.09 -5.53
CA VAL A 138 5.95 14.28 -6.80
C VAL A 138 6.86 14.01 -7.99
N SER A 139 8.09 14.53 -7.97
CA SER A 139 9.06 14.25 -9.03
C SER A 139 9.35 12.76 -9.16
N THR A 140 9.48 12.04 -8.04
CA THR A 140 9.72 10.59 -8.05
C THR A 140 8.55 9.79 -8.59
N LEU A 141 7.31 10.13 -8.21
CA LEU A 141 6.11 9.51 -8.79
C LEU A 141 6.05 9.69 -10.31
N HIS A 142 6.44 10.87 -10.79
CA HIS A 142 6.53 11.17 -12.20
C HIS A 142 7.63 10.36 -12.90
N SER A 143 8.80 10.22 -12.29
CA SER A 143 9.89 9.37 -12.78
C SER A 143 9.44 7.91 -12.92
N LEU A 144 8.76 7.37 -11.91
CA LEU A 144 8.20 6.01 -11.95
C LEU A 144 7.17 5.82 -13.06
N THR A 145 6.28 6.80 -13.22
CA THR A 145 5.27 6.78 -14.28
C THR A 145 5.92 6.79 -15.67
N ALA A 146 6.95 7.61 -15.86
CA ALA A 146 7.67 7.70 -17.12
C ALA A 146 8.46 6.42 -17.45
N ALA A 147 9.15 5.85 -16.46
CA ALA A 147 9.85 4.58 -16.60
C ALA A 147 8.89 3.45 -17.01
N LYS A 148 7.68 3.42 -16.42
CA LYS A 148 6.64 2.44 -16.75
C LYS A 148 6.04 2.62 -18.16
N MET A 149 5.94 3.85 -18.64
CA MET A 149 5.34 4.16 -19.94
C MET A 149 6.35 4.15 -21.11
N GLY A 150 7.66 4.00 -20.84
CA GLY A 150 8.69 3.91 -21.87
C GLY A 150 8.88 5.17 -22.72
N ARG A 151 8.50 6.35 -22.22
CA ARG A 151 8.57 7.63 -22.98
C ARG A 151 9.46 8.65 -22.29
N GLU A 152 10.75 8.60 -22.64
CA GLU A 152 11.77 9.56 -22.18
C GLU A 152 11.44 11.03 -22.53
N GLU A 153 10.77 11.26 -23.67
CA GLU A 153 10.31 12.61 -24.07
C GLU A 153 9.17 13.13 -23.20
N SER A 154 8.25 12.25 -22.78
CA SER A 154 7.19 12.61 -21.83
C SER A 154 7.76 12.96 -20.46
N TYR A 155 8.86 12.31 -20.03
CA TYR A 155 9.57 12.66 -18.81
C TYR A 155 10.13 14.09 -18.87
N LYS A 156 10.93 14.44 -19.90
CA LYS A 156 11.54 15.78 -20.01
C LYS A 156 10.50 16.90 -20.15
N GLN A 157 9.39 16.64 -20.85
CA GLN A 157 8.28 17.60 -20.94
C GLN A 157 7.55 17.76 -19.60
N MET A 158 7.38 16.67 -18.86
CA MET A 158 6.65 16.65 -17.60
C MET A 158 7.49 17.18 -16.43
N GLU A 159 8.81 16.93 -16.40
CA GLU A 159 9.76 17.56 -15.47
C GLU A 159 9.80 19.08 -15.68
N LYS A 160 9.85 19.52 -16.95
CA LYS A 160 9.69 20.95 -17.30
C LYS A 160 8.32 21.52 -16.93
N TRP A 161 7.25 20.72 -16.96
CA TRP A 161 5.91 21.16 -16.54
C TRP A 161 5.81 21.25 -15.02
N CYS A 162 6.27 20.23 -14.29
CA CYS A 162 6.33 20.20 -12.83
C CYS A 162 7.17 21.35 -12.29
N GLY A 163 8.41 21.52 -12.76
CA GLY A 163 9.28 22.61 -12.30
C GLY A 163 8.68 24.01 -12.56
N ARG A 164 7.85 24.17 -13.61
CA ARG A 164 7.16 25.43 -13.93
C ARG A 164 5.89 25.65 -13.12
N ASN A 165 5.13 24.60 -12.82
CA ASN A 165 3.79 24.72 -12.25
C ASN A 165 3.73 24.39 -10.76
N ILE A 166 4.60 23.51 -10.25
CA ILE A 166 4.63 23.17 -8.82
C ILE A 166 4.94 24.42 -7.99
N ARG A 167 5.94 25.22 -8.37
CA ARG A 167 6.21 26.50 -7.67
C ARG A 167 5.02 27.46 -7.66
N ARG A 168 4.13 27.36 -8.64
CA ARG A 168 2.92 28.19 -8.77
C ARG A 168 1.74 27.64 -7.97
N ILE A 169 1.68 26.33 -7.80
CA ILE A 169 0.65 25.62 -7.03
C ILE A 169 0.98 25.61 -5.52
N LEU A 170 2.27 25.59 -5.19
CA LEU A 170 2.76 25.56 -3.81
C LEU A 170 3.05 26.95 -3.21
N GLN A 171 2.83 28.02 -3.97
CA GLN A 171 2.78 29.37 -3.42
C GLN A 171 1.33 29.67 -3.01
N PRO A 172 1.09 30.17 -1.77
CA PRO A 172 -0.25 30.54 -1.31
C PRO A 172 -0.87 31.68 -2.13
#